data_AF-A0A966X4X2-F1
#
_entry.id   AF-A0A966X4X2-F1
#
_cell.length_a   1.000
_cell.length_b   1.000
_cell.length_c   1.000
_cell.angle_alpha   90.00
_cell.angle_beta   90.00
_cell.angle_gamma   90.00
#
_symmetry.space_group_name_H-M   'P 1'
#
loop_
_entity.id
_entity.type
_entity.pdbx_description
1 polymer ?
#
loop_
_entity_poly.entity_id
_entity_poly.type
_entity_poly.pdbx_seq_one_letter_code
_entity_poly.pdbx_strand_id
1 'polypeptide(L)'
;KIPNFFRRMFAEGAFSQAFVPVLAEAKRSGKEAVEDLIHYVSGALGCVLFGITVLGVLGSAYLVMLFGFGYVIQEDDAQLQLAGQLLKFTFPYLALISLTAFAGSILNAFGKFAVPAFTPVILNLCLIAGAFLGQEYLDLPVEGLAISVLVAGLLQLGFQLPSLARLGLVPIPKLNVRHPRVKQVFVLMLPALFGASVSQLNLLIDTMLATFLVKGSISWLYYADRLLELPLALIGIALATVILPSLSADAAEDDMAAFSSKLDWGLRWVAILGVPASVALLVLAEPLITTIFYRGAMTALDVSMAALALQAYAAGLLGHMFVKILAPGFFARQDMKSPVEIGIVALVSNMILNALLIVWLGHIGLALATSASAFINAF
;
A
#
# COMPACT_ATOMS: atom_id res chain seq x y z
N LYS A 1 2.31 3.65 9.21
CA LYS A 1 2.38 2.34 8.51
C LYS A 1 1.23 1.40 8.90
N ILE A 2 0.91 1.24 10.18
CA ILE A 2 -0.19 0.38 10.67
C ILE A 2 -1.55 0.68 9.99
N PRO A 3 -2.04 1.92 9.90
CA PRO A 3 -3.32 2.18 9.21
C PRO A 3 -3.30 1.81 7.72
N ASN A 4 -2.15 1.96 7.04
CA ASN A 4 -1.99 1.59 5.64
C ASN A 4 -1.98 0.08 5.43
N PHE A 5 -1.43 -0.69 6.38
CA PHE A 5 -1.51 -2.15 6.38
C PHE A 5 -2.97 -2.61 6.41
N PHE A 6 -3.75 -2.11 7.37
CA PHE A 6 -5.17 -2.42 7.47
C PHE A 6 -5.95 -1.91 6.26
N ARG A 7 -5.64 -0.72 5.72
CA ARG A 7 -6.24 -0.20 4.49
C ARG A 7 -6.03 -1.15 3.32
N ARG A 8 -4.80 -1.62 3.10
CA ARG A 8 -4.49 -2.52 1.98
C ARG A 8 -5.18 -3.87 2.15
N MET A 9 -5.24 -4.40 3.37
CA MET A 9 -5.94 -5.65 3.65
C MET A 9 -7.45 -5.55 3.46
N PHE A 10 -8.08 -4.58 4.12
CA PHE A 10 -9.54 -4.50 4.22
C PHE A 10 -10.17 -3.70 3.07
N ALA A 11 -9.63 -2.54 2.71
CA ALA A 11 -10.27 -1.63 1.75
C ALA A 11 -9.90 -1.92 0.29
N GLU A 12 -8.61 -1.92 -0.01
CA GLU A 12 -8.12 -2.02 -1.40
C GLU A 12 -8.11 -3.48 -1.89
N GLY A 13 -7.69 -4.44 -1.05
CA GLY A 13 -7.57 -5.84 -1.42
C GLY A 13 -8.88 -6.62 -1.32
N ALA A 14 -9.24 -7.02 -0.10
CA ALA A 14 -10.28 -8.05 0.08
C ALA A 14 -11.69 -7.54 -0.22
N PHE A 15 -12.02 -6.32 0.20
CA PHE A 15 -13.36 -5.77 -0.01
C PHE A 15 -13.65 -5.57 -1.50
N SER A 16 -12.75 -4.93 -2.26
CA SER A 16 -12.98 -4.64 -3.68
C SER A 16 -13.15 -5.93 -4.49
N GLN A 17 -12.36 -6.97 -4.20
CA GLN A 17 -12.47 -8.28 -4.86
C GLN A 17 -13.80 -8.98 -4.58
N ALA A 18 -14.34 -8.85 -3.37
CA ALA A 18 -15.61 -9.45 -2.99
C ALA A 18 -16.82 -8.64 -3.44
N PHE A 19 -16.74 -7.31 -3.38
CA PHE A 19 -17.86 -6.41 -3.60
C PHE A 19 -18.14 -6.16 -5.09
N VAL A 20 -17.12 -5.98 -5.92
CA VAL A 20 -17.29 -5.65 -7.34
C VAL A 20 -18.09 -6.72 -8.11
N PRO A 21 -17.84 -8.04 -7.95
CA PRO A 21 -18.65 -9.07 -8.61
C PRO A 21 -20.11 -9.05 -8.16
N VAL A 22 -20.38 -8.89 -6.86
CA VAL A 22 -21.74 -8.83 -6.31
C VAL A 22 -22.49 -7.58 -6.79
N LEU A 23 -21.77 -6.46 -6.92
CA LEU A 23 -22.32 -5.23 -7.50
C LEU A 23 -22.64 -5.41 -8.98
N ALA A 24 -21.78 -6.09 -9.75
CA ALA A 24 -22.04 -6.40 -11.16
C ALA A 24 -23.27 -7.30 -11.35
N GLU A 25 -23.46 -8.29 -10.47
CA GLU A 25 -24.66 -9.12 -10.43
C GLU A 25 -25.90 -8.29 -10.09
N ALA A 26 -25.86 -7.47 -9.04
CA ALA A 26 -26.96 -6.59 -8.66
C ALA A 26 -27.35 -5.61 -9.77
N LYS A 27 -26.39 -5.13 -10.56
CA LYS A 27 -26.63 -4.25 -11.72
C LYS A 27 -27.45 -4.93 -12.81
N ARG A 28 -27.32 -6.26 -12.99
CA ARG A 28 -28.17 -7.03 -13.93
C ARG A 28 -29.62 -7.14 -13.44
N SER A 29 -29.81 -7.13 -12.12
CA SER A 29 -31.12 -7.23 -11.47
C SER A 29 -31.85 -5.90 -11.31
N GLY A 30 -31.30 -4.80 -11.85
CA GLY A 30 -31.94 -3.48 -11.85
C GLY A 30 -31.46 -2.52 -10.76
N LYS A 31 -31.97 -1.28 -10.81
CA LYS A 31 -31.51 -0.18 -9.96
C LYS A 31 -31.82 -0.39 -8.47
N GLU A 32 -33.02 -0.87 -8.15
CA GLU A 32 -33.46 -1.14 -6.78
C GLU A 32 -32.55 -2.18 -6.10
N ALA A 33 -32.18 -3.23 -6.84
CA ALA A 33 -31.19 -4.18 -6.39
C ALA A 33 -29.85 -3.50 -6.06
N VAL A 34 -29.33 -2.62 -6.93
CA VAL A 34 -28.07 -1.93 -6.66
C VAL A 34 -28.17 -1.06 -5.40
N GLU A 35 -29.25 -0.31 -5.24
CA GLU A 35 -29.48 0.53 -4.06
C GLU A 35 -29.55 -0.29 -2.77
N ASP A 36 -30.31 -1.39 -2.77
CA ASP A 36 -30.40 -2.29 -1.62
C ASP A 36 -29.05 -2.88 -1.25
N LEU A 37 -28.28 -3.35 -2.25
CA LEU A 37 -26.93 -3.85 -2.01
C LEU A 37 -26.08 -2.78 -1.33
N ILE A 38 -26.06 -1.56 -1.89
CA ILE A 38 -25.25 -0.45 -1.38
C ILE A 38 -25.68 -0.07 0.04
N HIS A 39 -26.98 0.02 0.33
CA HIS A 39 -27.50 0.40 1.65
C HIS A 39 -27.18 -0.64 2.72
N TYR A 40 -27.38 -1.93 2.44
CA TYR A 40 -27.11 -2.99 3.41
C TYR A 40 -25.62 -3.25 3.60
N VAL A 41 -24.84 -3.22 2.52
CA VAL A 41 -23.37 -3.37 2.60
C VAL A 41 -22.75 -2.17 3.30
N SER A 42 -23.18 -0.94 3.02
CA SER A 42 -22.68 0.24 3.74
C SER A 42 -23.00 0.19 5.24
N GLY A 43 -24.19 -0.28 5.63
CA GLY A 43 -24.56 -0.46 7.04
C GLY A 43 -23.71 -1.52 7.75
N ALA A 44 -23.56 -2.70 7.12
CA ALA A 44 -22.76 -3.78 7.69
C ALA A 44 -21.26 -3.43 7.74
N LEU A 45 -20.70 -2.92 6.64
CA LEU A 45 -19.31 -2.48 6.55
C LEU A 45 -19.04 -1.35 7.54
N GLY A 46 -19.91 -0.34 7.59
CA GLY A 46 -19.80 0.78 8.54
C GLY A 46 -19.81 0.31 9.99
N CYS A 47 -20.67 -0.65 10.34
CA CYS A 47 -20.71 -1.24 11.68
C CYS A 47 -19.42 -1.99 12.05
N VAL A 48 -18.90 -2.83 11.14
CA VAL A 48 -17.64 -3.54 11.34
C VAL A 48 -16.47 -2.57 11.46
N LEU A 49 -16.36 -1.59 10.55
CA LEU A 49 -15.31 -0.59 10.58
C LEU A 49 -15.36 0.29 11.83
N PHE A 50 -16.55 0.64 12.30
CA PHE A 50 -16.73 1.35 13.55
C PHE A 50 -16.22 0.52 14.73
N GLY A 51 -16.61 -0.75 14.82
CA GLY A 51 -16.12 -1.67 15.85
C GLY A 51 -14.59 -1.81 15.84
N ILE A 52 -14.00 -2.07 14.67
CA ILE A 52 -12.55 -2.16 14.50
C ILE A 52 -11.86 -0.85 14.90
N THR A 53 -12.44 0.30 14.52
CA THR A 53 -11.88 1.62 14.85
C THR A 53 -11.89 1.88 16.34
N VAL A 54 -13.02 1.62 17.02
CA VAL A 54 -13.13 1.78 18.47
C VAL A 54 -12.14 0.87 19.19
N LEU A 55 -12.07 -0.42 18.80
CA LEU A 55 -11.13 -1.36 19.38
C LEU A 55 -9.67 -0.95 19.13
N GLY A 56 -9.35 -0.44 17.94
CA GLY A 56 -8.00 0.00 17.60
C GLY A 56 -7.58 1.29 18.30
N VAL A 57 -8.49 2.23 18.54
CA VAL A 57 -8.22 3.46 19.29
C VAL A 57 -8.01 3.14 20.77
N LEU A 58 -8.90 2.34 21.37
CA LEU A 58 -8.77 1.91 22.77
C LEU A 58 -7.56 1.00 22.97
N GLY A 59 -7.31 0.10 22.02
CA GLY A 59 -6.18 -0.83 22.00
C GLY A 59 -4.89 -0.28 21.40
N SER A 60 -4.83 1.03 21.10
CA SER A 60 -3.69 1.65 20.40
C SER A 60 -2.35 1.39 21.09
N ALA A 61 -2.32 1.45 22.42
CA ALA A 61 -1.12 1.13 23.20
C ALA A 61 -0.66 -0.32 22.97
N TYR A 62 -1.57 -1.29 23.02
CA TYR A 62 -1.25 -2.71 22.79
C TYR A 62 -0.84 -2.99 21.35
N LEU A 63 -1.49 -2.34 20.37
CA LEU A 63 -1.10 -2.45 18.96
C LEU A 63 0.31 -1.92 18.73
N VAL A 64 0.67 -0.81 19.37
CA VAL A 64 2.03 -0.27 19.30
C VAL A 64 3.02 -1.16 20.03
N MET A 65 2.69 -1.75 21.18
CA MET A 65 3.57 -2.73 21.84
C MET A 65 3.81 -3.98 20.97
N LEU A 66 2.77 -4.45 20.28
CA LEU A 66 2.87 -5.62 19.41
C LEU A 66 3.73 -5.36 18.18
N PHE A 67 3.51 -4.24 17.48
CA PHE A 67 4.18 -3.94 16.21
C PHE A 67 5.46 -3.10 16.35
N GLY A 68 5.59 -2.37 17.46
CA GLY A 68 6.76 -1.62 17.89
C GLY A 68 7.49 -2.32 19.04
N PHE A 69 7.52 -3.65 19.03
CA PHE A 69 8.11 -4.47 20.09
C PHE A 69 9.59 -4.12 20.36
N GLY A 70 10.31 -3.59 19.37
CA GLY A 70 11.66 -3.07 19.57
C GLY A 70 11.73 -1.92 20.58
N TYR A 71 10.73 -1.03 20.60
CA TYR A 71 10.66 0.04 21.60
C TYR A 71 10.38 -0.49 23.01
N VAL A 72 9.63 -1.61 23.11
CA VAL A 72 9.37 -2.28 24.40
C VAL A 72 10.65 -2.90 24.95
N ILE A 73 11.43 -3.57 24.11
CA ILE A 73 12.69 -4.22 24.52
C ILE A 73 13.77 -3.18 24.87
N GLN A 74 13.78 -2.03 24.20
CA GLN A 74 14.72 -0.94 24.46
C GLN A 74 14.31 -0.02 25.61
N GLU A 75 13.18 -0.29 26.28
CA GLU A 75 12.62 0.54 27.35
C GLU A 75 12.40 2.01 26.93
N ASP A 76 12.09 2.26 25.64
CA ASP A 76 11.81 3.61 25.12
C ASP A 76 10.33 3.98 25.31
N ASP A 77 9.96 4.22 26.56
CA ASP A 77 8.60 4.57 26.98
C ASP A 77 8.08 5.84 26.28
N ALA A 78 8.98 6.79 25.99
CA ALA A 78 8.62 8.04 25.33
C ALA A 78 8.17 7.80 23.87
N GLN A 79 8.91 6.98 23.10
CA GLN A 79 8.51 6.60 21.74
C GLN A 79 7.23 5.77 21.74
N LEU A 80 7.08 4.83 22.68
CA LEU A 80 5.86 4.01 22.81
C LEU A 80 4.62 4.87 23.07
N GLN A 81 4.72 5.81 24.01
CA GLN A 81 3.60 6.71 24.34
C GLN A 81 3.25 7.62 23.16
N LEU A 82 4.25 8.23 22.52
CA LEU A 82 4.04 9.10 21.37
C LEU A 82 3.41 8.34 20.20
N ALA A 83 3.96 7.16 19.86
CA ALA A 83 3.42 6.32 18.80
C ALA A 83 1.98 5.87 19.11
N GLY A 84 1.68 5.54 20.38
CA GLY A 84 0.32 5.22 20.83
C GLY A 84 -0.65 6.39 20.65
N GLN A 85 -0.24 7.60 21.02
CA GLN A 85 -1.05 8.82 20.84
C GLN A 85 -1.31 9.12 19.36
N LEU A 86 -0.27 9.10 18.52
CA LEU A 86 -0.41 9.31 17.08
C LEU A 86 -1.28 8.24 16.42
N LEU A 87 -1.21 6.99 16.91
CA LEU A 87 -2.07 5.92 16.42
C LEU A 87 -3.54 6.19 16.73
N LYS A 88 -3.90 6.76 17.88
CA LYS A 88 -5.31 7.11 18.20
C LYS A 88 -5.91 8.07 17.17
N PHE A 89 -5.15 9.05 16.69
CA PHE A 89 -5.60 10.00 15.68
C PHE A 89 -5.61 9.41 14.26
N THR A 90 -4.63 8.56 13.95
CA THR A 90 -4.49 8.00 12.61
C THR A 90 -5.28 6.71 12.39
N PHE A 91 -5.75 6.02 13.43
CA PHE A 91 -6.51 4.77 13.29
C PHE A 91 -7.90 4.98 12.67
N PRO A 92 -8.70 6.01 13.04
CA PRO A 92 -10.00 6.25 12.42
C PRO A 92 -9.95 6.53 10.91
N TYR A 93 -8.79 6.93 10.39
CA TYR A 93 -8.56 7.01 8.95
C TYR A 93 -8.84 5.68 8.24
N LEU A 94 -8.60 4.53 8.90
CA LEU A 94 -8.92 3.21 8.35
C LEU A 94 -10.39 3.07 7.96
N ALA A 95 -11.31 3.48 8.83
CA ALA A 95 -12.74 3.44 8.52
C ALA A 95 -13.08 4.36 7.36
N LEU A 96 -12.57 5.59 7.39
CA LEU A 96 -12.81 6.60 6.36
C LEU A 96 -12.34 6.13 4.99
N ILE A 97 -11.08 5.69 4.89
CA ILE A 97 -10.51 5.24 3.62
C ILE A 97 -11.16 3.96 3.10
N SER A 98 -11.66 3.09 3.99
CA SER A 98 -12.43 1.91 3.59
C SER A 98 -13.79 2.28 3.01
N LEU A 99 -14.49 3.25 3.61
CA LEU A 99 -15.74 3.79 3.06
C LEU A 99 -15.49 4.54 1.75
N THR A 100 -14.37 5.25 1.63
CA THR A 100 -13.93 5.89 0.38
C THR A 100 -13.61 4.84 -0.70
N ALA A 101 -12.98 3.72 -0.36
CA ALA A 101 -12.74 2.63 -1.32
C ALA A 101 -14.05 1.96 -1.76
N PHE A 102 -15.01 1.81 -0.85
CA PHE A 102 -16.37 1.34 -1.16
C PHE A 102 -17.08 2.28 -2.14
N ALA A 103 -17.11 3.58 -1.83
CA ALA A 103 -17.64 4.62 -2.71
C ALA A 103 -16.93 4.60 -4.09
N GLY A 104 -15.61 4.47 -4.09
CA GLY A 104 -14.80 4.38 -5.30
C GLY A 104 -15.10 3.14 -6.14
N SER A 105 -15.35 1.99 -5.50
CA SER A 105 -15.75 0.75 -6.18
C SER A 105 -17.09 0.90 -6.89
N ILE A 106 -18.05 1.60 -6.26
CA ILE A 106 -19.34 1.95 -6.91
C ILE A 106 -19.08 2.85 -8.11
N LEU A 107 -18.34 3.95 -7.93
CA LEU A 107 -18.05 4.90 -9.01
C LEU A 107 -17.34 4.23 -10.21
N ASN A 108 -16.38 3.34 -9.95
CA ASN A 108 -15.68 2.58 -10.98
C ASN A 108 -16.63 1.64 -11.74
N ALA A 109 -17.54 0.94 -11.06
CA ALA A 109 -18.54 0.06 -11.71
C ALA A 109 -19.55 0.82 -12.60
N PHE A 110 -19.68 2.13 -12.40
CA PHE A 110 -20.48 3.04 -13.20
C PHE A 110 -19.63 3.92 -14.15
N GLY A 111 -18.36 3.58 -14.37
CA GLY A 111 -17.49 4.22 -15.37
C GLY A 111 -16.91 5.58 -14.95
N LYS A 112 -16.98 5.95 -13.68
CA LYS A 112 -16.45 7.22 -13.13
C LYS A 112 -15.08 7.01 -12.50
N PHE A 113 -14.07 6.65 -13.29
CA PHE A 113 -12.72 6.32 -12.81
C PHE A 113 -11.91 7.53 -12.31
N ALA A 114 -12.16 8.73 -12.86
CA ALA A 114 -11.38 9.93 -12.54
C ALA A 114 -11.54 10.38 -11.09
N VAL A 115 -12.74 10.24 -10.51
CA VAL A 115 -13.04 10.71 -9.15
C VAL A 115 -12.29 9.88 -8.10
N PRO A 116 -12.35 8.52 -8.11
CA PRO A 116 -11.52 7.70 -7.24
C PRO A 116 -10.02 7.89 -7.48
N ALA A 117 -9.59 8.02 -8.74
CA ALA A 117 -8.17 8.20 -9.08
C ALA A 117 -7.56 9.50 -8.54
N PHE A 118 -8.36 10.57 -8.38
CA PHE A 118 -7.90 11.85 -7.81
C PHE A 118 -7.85 11.86 -6.27
N THR A 119 -8.51 10.90 -5.62
CA THR A 119 -8.64 10.86 -4.15
C THR A 119 -7.31 10.84 -3.40
N PRO A 120 -6.23 10.16 -3.85
CA PRO A 120 -4.91 10.22 -3.20
C PRO A 120 -4.28 11.62 -3.18
N VAL A 121 -4.62 12.49 -4.14
CA VAL A 121 -4.11 13.88 -4.17
C VAL A 121 -4.58 14.65 -2.94
N ILE A 122 -5.81 14.43 -2.49
CA ILE A 122 -6.38 15.07 -1.29
C ILE A 122 -5.54 14.73 -0.05
N LEU A 123 -5.16 13.46 0.11
CA LEU A 123 -4.30 13.04 1.24
C LEU A 123 -2.96 13.77 1.21
N ASN A 124 -2.32 13.84 0.04
CA ASN A 124 -1.03 14.53 -0.09
C ASN A 124 -1.16 16.03 0.23
N LEU A 125 -2.20 16.70 -0.26
CA LEU A 125 -2.45 18.11 0.05
C LEU A 125 -2.70 18.34 1.55
N CYS A 126 -3.49 17.47 2.19
CA CYS A 126 -3.71 17.53 3.64
C CYS A 126 -2.42 17.30 4.42
N LEU A 127 -1.58 16.35 4.01
CA LEU A 127 -0.28 16.11 4.67
C LEU A 127 0.66 17.31 4.53
N ILE A 128 0.73 17.92 3.34
CA ILE A 128 1.51 19.15 3.10
C ILE A 128 1.00 20.27 3.98
N ALA A 129 -0.32 20.54 3.97
CA ALA A 129 -0.92 21.56 4.82
C ALA A 129 -0.70 21.28 6.32
N GLY A 130 -0.81 20.02 6.73
CA GLY A 130 -0.56 19.58 8.11
C GLY A 130 0.87 19.75 8.56
N ALA A 131 1.84 19.56 7.66
CA ALA A 131 3.24 19.82 7.95
C ALA A 131 3.49 21.31 8.23
N PHE A 132 2.94 22.21 7.40
CA PHE A 132 3.06 23.65 7.58
C PHE A 132 2.31 24.14 8.84
N LEU A 133 1.04 23.79 8.97
CA LEU A 133 0.21 24.21 10.10
C LEU A 133 0.68 23.56 11.42
N GLY A 134 1.12 22.31 11.37
CA GLY A 134 1.66 21.62 12.54
C GLY A 134 2.94 22.26 13.06
N GLN A 135 3.80 22.75 12.16
CA GLN A 135 5.02 23.47 12.56
C GLN A 135 4.70 24.84 13.20
N GLU A 136 3.66 25.53 12.73
CA GLU A 136 3.33 26.88 13.19
C GLU A 136 2.46 26.91 14.46
N TYR A 137 1.54 25.95 14.60
CA TYR A 137 0.47 26.01 15.61
C TYR A 137 0.50 24.90 16.67
N LEU A 138 1.37 23.88 16.55
CA LEU A 138 1.42 22.76 17.50
C LEU A 138 2.80 22.63 18.15
N ASP A 139 2.81 22.25 19.43
CA ASP A 139 4.04 22.00 20.20
C ASP A 139 4.81 20.79 19.66
N LEU A 140 4.09 19.76 19.18
CA LEU A 140 4.64 18.63 18.44
C LEU A 140 4.19 18.67 16.97
N PRO A 141 5.07 19.07 16.03
CA PRO A 141 4.71 19.17 14.61
C PRO A 141 4.20 17.86 14.00
N VAL A 142 4.63 16.71 14.54
CA VAL A 142 4.19 15.38 14.08
C VAL A 142 2.70 15.12 14.33
N GLU A 143 2.10 15.76 15.32
CA GLU A 143 0.66 15.67 15.56
C GLU A 143 -0.15 16.30 14.42
N GLY A 144 0.37 17.38 13.82
CA GLY A 144 -0.23 18.01 12.64
C GLY A 144 -0.37 17.04 11.48
N LEU A 145 0.63 16.18 11.26
CA LEU A 145 0.56 15.11 10.26
C LEU A 145 -0.51 14.06 10.62
N ALA A 146 -0.59 13.66 11.89
CA ALA A 146 -1.58 12.67 12.33
C ALA A 146 -3.03 13.18 12.17
N ILE A 147 -3.28 14.43 12.54
CA ILE A 147 -4.58 15.09 12.37
C ILE A 147 -4.90 15.22 10.87
N SER A 148 -3.92 15.60 10.04
CA SER A 148 -4.11 15.70 8.59
C SER A 148 -4.51 14.40 7.92
N VAL A 149 -4.03 13.24 8.41
CA VAL A 149 -4.47 11.94 7.90
C VAL A 149 -5.96 11.72 8.18
N LEU A 150 -6.45 12.09 9.37
CA LEU A 150 -7.86 12.01 9.71
C LEU A 150 -8.72 12.94 8.83
N VAL A 151 -8.30 14.22 8.73
CA VAL A 151 -8.98 15.23 7.90
C VAL A 151 -9.00 14.81 6.44
N ALA A 152 -7.90 14.25 5.92
CA ALA A 152 -7.83 13.70 4.58
C ALA A 152 -8.90 12.64 4.35
N GLY A 153 -9.06 11.68 5.27
CA GLY A 153 -10.09 10.64 5.14
C GLY A 153 -11.50 11.23 5.03
N LEU A 154 -11.82 12.27 5.81
CA LEU A 154 -13.11 12.95 5.77
C LEU A 154 -13.31 13.67 4.43
N LEU A 155 -12.31 14.42 3.97
CA LEU A 155 -12.36 15.13 2.70
C LEU A 155 -12.41 14.17 1.50
N GLN A 156 -11.69 13.05 1.57
CA GLN A 156 -11.68 12.01 0.54
C GLN A 156 -13.06 11.38 0.38
N LEU A 157 -13.71 10.99 1.49
CA LEU A 157 -15.08 10.50 1.45
C LEU A 157 -16.04 11.58 0.95
N GLY A 158 -15.95 12.79 1.50
CA GLY A 158 -16.77 13.95 1.13
C GLY A 158 -16.67 14.31 -0.36
N PHE A 159 -15.48 14.21 -0.95
CA PHE A 159 -15.24 14.51 -2.36
C PHE A 159 -15.96 13.54 -3.31
N GLN A 160 -16.13 12.27 -2.91
CA GLN A 160 -16.80 11.26 -3.74
C GLN A 160 -18.33 11.31 -3.64
N LEU A 161 -18.89 11.82 -2.53
CA LEU A 161 -20.34 11.87 -2.28
C LEU A 161 -21.14 12.61 -3.36
N PRO A 162 -20.75 13.80 -3.87
CA PRO A 162 -21.47 14.49 -4.94
C PRO A 162 -21.58 13.66 -6.23
N SER A 163 -20.54 12.87 -6.54
CA SER A 163 -20.55 12.02 -7.73
C SER A 163 -21.50 10.83 -7.57
N LEU A 164 -21.61 10.28 -6.35
CA LEU A 164 -22.61 9.26 -6.02
C LEU A 164 -24.03 9.82 -6.02
N ALA A 165 -24.23 11.05 -5.54
CA ALA A 165 -25.52 11.73 -5.57
C ALA A 165 -26.05 11.95 -6.98
N ARG A 166 -25.17 12.32 -7.93
CA ARG A 166 -25.53 12.42 -9.36
C ARG A 166 -25.96 11.08 -9.97
N LEU A 167 -25.51 9.95 -9.43
CA LEU A 167 -25.95 8.61 -9.84
C LEU A 167 -27.21 8.15 -9.09
N GLY A 168 -27.66 8.87 -8.06
CA GLY A 168 -28.73 8.44 -7.16
C GLY A 168 -28.33 7.26 -6.26
N LEU A 169 -27.03 7.02 -6.08
CA LEU A 169 -26.49 5.85 -5.35
C LEU A 169 -25.80 6.25 -4.05
N VAL A 170 -26.27 7.32 -3.39
CA VAL A 170 -25.75 7.71 -2.08
C VAL A 170 -26.05 6.59 -1.09
N PRO A 171 -25.04 6.02 -0.41
CA PRO A 171 -25.28 4.97 0.57
C PRO A 171 -26.06 5.50 1.77
N ILE A 172 -27.22 4.90 2.04
CA ILE A 172 -27.98 5.09 3.28
C ILE A 172 -27.74 3.84 4.13
N PRO A 173 -26.94 3.92 5.21
CA PRO A 173 -26.57 2.76 6.01
C PRO A 173 -27.81 2.07 6.61
N LYS A 174 -28.15 0.87 6.11
CA LYS A 174 -29.21 0.02 6.66
C LYS A 174 -28.58 -1.19 7.33
N LEU A 175 -28.83 -1.36 8.63
CA LEU A 175 -28.19 -2.42 9.41
C LEU A 175 -29.00 -3.73 9.30
N ASN A 176 -28.61 -4.60 8.38
CA ASN A 176 -29.12 -5.97 8.29
C ASN A 176 -28.00 -6.93 7.90
N VAL A 177 -27.24 -7.38 8.89
CA VAL A 177 -26.11 -8.30 8.71
C VAL A 177 -26.51 -9.68 8.17
N ARG A 178 -27.80 -10.05 8.25
CA ARG A 178 -28.33 -11.30 7.72
C ARG A 178 -28.81 -11.19 6.27
N HIS A 179 -28.73 -10.01 5.67
CA HIS A 179 -29.17 -9.81 4.29
C HIS A 179 -28.37 -10.73 3.34
N PRO A 180 -29.02 -11.45 2.40
CA PRO A 180 -28.35 -12.45 1.56
C PRO A 180 -27.13 -11.90 0.82
N ARG A 181 -27.23 -10.67 0.31
CA ARG A 181 -26.12 -10.02 -0.42
C ARG A 181 -24.97 -9.57 0.48
N VAL A 182 -25.26 -9.20 1.72
CA VAL A 182 -24.22 -8.91 2.71
C VAL A 182 -23.46 -10.19 3.02
N LYS A 183 -24.18 -11.30 3.24
CA LYS A 183 -23.58 -12.61 3.44
C LYS A 183 -22.71 -13.05 2.25
N GLN A 184 -23.18 -12.82 1.02
CA GLN A 184 -22.42 -13.11 -0.20
C GLN A 184 -21.09 -12.34 -0.24
N VAL A 185 -21.10 -11.04 0.05
CA VAL A 185 -19.88 -10.22 0.14
C VAL A 185 -18.96 -10.75 1.25
N PHE A 186 -19.47 -11.05 2.45
CA PHE A 186 -18.66 -11.59 3.54
C PHE A 186 -18.00 -12.93 3.20
N VAL A 187 -18.73 -13.85 2.57
CA VAL A 187 -18.20 -15.17 2.18
C VAL A 187 -17.07 -15.04 1.16
N LEU A 188 -17.19 -14.10 0.21
CA LEU A 188 -16.14 -13.81 -0.77
C LEU A 188 -14.96 -13.05 -0.16
N MET A 189 -15.23 -12.20 0.84
CA MET A 189 -14.20 -11.39 1.50
C MET A 189 -13.28 -12.24 2.38
N LEU A 190 -13.77 -13.32 3.00
CA LEU A 190 -12.97 -14.17 3.88
C LEU A 190 -11.72 -14.77 3.19
N PRO A 191 -11.83 -15.49 2.05
CA PRO A 191 -10.66 -16.00 1.34
C PRO A 191 -9.78 -14.87 0.77
N ALA A 192 -10.38 -13.77 0.33
CA ALA A 192 -9.63 -12.61 -0.16
C ALA A 192 -8.81 -11.93 0.95
N LEU A 193 -9.33 -11.87 2.18
CA LEU A 193 -8.60 -11.40 3.36
C LEU A 193 -7.42 -12.31 3.69
N PHE A 194 -7.59 -13.63 3.62
CA PHE A 194 -6.47 -14.57 3.81
C PHE A 194 -5.37 -14.34 2.76
N GLY A 195 -5.72 -14.22 1.48
CA GLY A 195 -4.75 -13.92 0.42
C GLY A 195 -4.04 -12.58 0.60
N ALA A 196 -4.79 -11.52 0.95
CA ALA A 196 -4.21 -10.21 1.22
C ALA A 196 -3.33 -10.20 2.48
N SER A 197 -3.66 -11.00 3.50
CA SER A 197 -2.89 -11.06 4.75
C SER A 197 -1.46 -11.54 4.53
N VAL A 198 -1.27 -12.58 3.71
CA VAL A 198 0.06 -13.19 3.47
C VAL A 198 1.06 -12.16 2.94
N SER A 199 0.66 -11.35 1.96
CA SER A 199 1.55 -10.32 1.38
C SER A 199 1.82 -9.14 2.33
N GLN A 200 0.88 -8.83 3.22
CA GLN A 200 1.03 -7.70 4.14
C GLN A 200 1.85 -8.04 5.39
N LEU A 201 1.96 -9.32 5.74
CA LEU A 201 2.83 -9.77 6.83
C LEU A 201 4.29 -9.33 6.60
N ASN A 202 4.76 -9.30 5.34
CA ASN A 202 6.13 -8.88 5.04
C ASN A 202 6.45 -7.47 5.57
N LEU A 203 5.64 -6.49 5.15
CA LEU A 203 5.85 -5.08 5.48
C LEU A 203 5.74 -4.82 6.98
N LEU A 204 4.92 -5.62 7.66
CA LEU A 204 4.73 -5.54 9.10
C LEU A 204 5.95 -6.07 9.84
N ILE A 205 6.52 -7.20 9.39
CA ILE A 205 7.76 -7.76 9.91
C ILE A 205 8.93 -6.81 9.68
N ASP A 206 9.08 -6.24 8.47
CA ASP A 206 10.11 -5.24 8.19
C ASP A 206 10.01 -4.03 9.12
N THR A 207 8.78 -3.55 9.37
CA THR A 207 8.54 -2.42 10.26
C THR A 207 8.88 -2.78 11.71
N MET A 208 8.50 -3.98 12.16
CA MET A 208 8.84 -4.49 13.48
C MET A 208 10.35 -4.62 13.65
N LEU A 209 11.05 -5.23 12.69
CA LEU A 209 12.51 -5.36 12.71
C LEU A 209 13.21 -4.00 12.71
N ALA A 210 12.72 -3.03 11.93
CA ALA A 210 13.26 -1.68 11.93
C ALA A 210 13.09 -0.94 13.27
N THR A 211 12.16 -1.35 14.14
CA THR A 211 12.01 -0.75 15.48
C THR A 211 13.11 -1.17 16.46
N PHE A 212 13.85 -2.25 16.16
CA PHE A 212 15.02 -2.66 16.94
C PHE A 212 16.28 -1.87 16.60
N LEU A 213 16.24 -1.05 15.56
CA LEU A 213 17.38 -0.30 15.08
C LEU A 213 17.43 1.10 15.70
N VAL A 214 18.55 1.79 15.50
CA VAL A 214 18.77 3.14 16.01
C VAL A 214 17.67 4.09 15.54
N LYS A 215 17.24 5.00 16.43
CA LYS A 215 16.25 6.05 16.12
C LYS A 215 16.63 6.78 14.82
N GLY A 216 15.65 6.91 13.92
CA GLY A 216 15.85 7.44 12.57
C GLY A 216 15.85 6.39 11.47
N SER A 217 16.18 5.13 11.77
CA SER A 217 16.25 4.03 10.79
C SER A 217 15.00 3.88 9.93
N ILE A 218 13.82 3.95 10.54
CA ILE A 218 12.53 3.88 9.83
C ILE A 218 12.36 5.05 8.85
N SER A 219 12.80 6.25 9.25
CA SER A 219 12.73 7.45 8.42
C SER A 219 13.74 7.41 7.28
N TRP A 220 14.97 6.96 7.53
CA TRP A 220 16.01 6.79 6.50
C TRP A 220 15.55 5.81 5.42
N LEU A 221 15.02 4.65 5.82
CA LEU A 221 14.42 3.67 4.90
C LEU A 221 13.24 4.27 4.13
N TYR A 222 12.39 5.05 4.80
CA TYR A 222 11.24 5.68 4.16
C TYR A 222 11.65 6.70 3.08
N TYR A 223 12.62 7.58 3.36
CA TYR A 223 13.10 8.56 2.37
C TYR A 223 13.75 7.88 1.16
N ALA A 224 14.54 6.83 1.41
CA ALA A 224 15.16 6.04 0.35
C ALA A 224 14.11 5.32 -0.52
N ASP A 225 13.13 4.67 0.08
CA ASP A 225 12.03 3.98 -0.61
C ASP A 225 11.22 4.94 -1.51
N ARG A 226 10.96 6.19 -1.06
CA ARG A 226 10.27 7.20 -1.89
C ARG A 226 11.02 7.54 -3.18
N LEU A 227 12.36 7.62 -3.12
CA LEU A 227 13.16 7.90 -4.31
C LEU A 227 13.21 6.70 -5.26
N LEU A 228 13.15 5.48 -4.73
CA LEU A 228 13.06 4.25 -5.53
C LEU A 228 11.71 4.14 -6.27
N GLU A 229 10.61 4.61 -5.68
CA GLU A 229 9.28 4.57 -6.31
C GLU A 229 9.22 5.31 -7.65
N LEU A 230 10.01 6.38 -7.83
CA LEU A 230 9.98 7.21 -9.04
C LEU A 230 10.35 6.42 -10.32
N PRO A 231 11.55 5.82 -10.44
CA PRO A 231 11.89 5.03 -11.63
C PRO A 231 11.03 3.77 -11.74
N LEU A 232 10.66 3.15 -10.61
CA LEU A 232 9.80 1.97 -10.61
C LEU A 232 8.43 2.27 -11.24
N ALA A 233 7.83 3.42 -10.91
CA ALA A 233 6.56 3.85 -11.46
C ALA A 233 6.68 4.27 -12.94
N LEU A 234 7.71 5.06 -13.27
CA LEU A 234 7.90 5.61 -14.62
C LEU A 234 8.23 4.54 -15.65
N ILE A 235 9.00 3.51 -15.27
CA ILE A 235 9.48 2.48 -16.19
C ILE A 235 8.71 1.18 -15.96
N GLY A 236 8.81 0.59 -14.77
CA GLY A 236 8.28 -0.74 -14.49
C GLY A 236 6.76 -0.80 -14.60
N ILE A 237 6.05 0.07 -13.87
CA ILE A 237 4.58 0.09 -13.88
C ILE A 237 4.04 0.53 -15.24
N ALA A 238 4.63 1.57 -15.84
CA ALA A 238 4.19 2.08 -17.15
C ALA A 238 4.37 1.06 -18.29
N LEU A 239 5.49 0.32 -18.32
CA LEU A 239 5.67 -0.74 -19.31
C LEU A 239 4.71 -1.92 -19.06
N ALA A 240 4.53 -2.31 -17.80
CA ALA A 240 3.61 -3.40 -17.44
C ALA A 240 2.17 -3.12 -17.90
N THR A 241 1.68 -1.89 -17.76
CA THR A 241 0.31 -1.52 -18.19
C THR A 241 0.15 -1.51 -19.71
N VAL A 242 1.19 -1.14 -20.45
CA VAL A 242 1.17 -1.12 -21.92
C VAL A 242 1.23 -2.54 -22.51
N ILE A 243 2.00 -3.43 -21.89
CA ILE A 243 2.23 -4.78 -22.42
C ILE A 243 1.06 -5.73 -22.08
N LEU A 244 0.38 -5.54 -20.94
CA LEU A 244 -0.66 -6.46 -20.45
C LEU A 244 -1.78 -6.75 -21.47
N PRO A 245 -2.42 -5.77 -22.14
CA PRO A 245 -3.48 -6.06 -23.12
C PRO A 245 -2.98 -6.92 -24.28
N SER A 246 -1.73 -6.73 -24.71
CA SER A 246 -1.14 -7.47 -25.82
C SER A 246 -0.78 -8.90 -25.42
N LEU A 247 -0.26 -9.11 -24.20
CA LEU A 247 -0.01 -10.45 -23.67
C LEU A 247 -1.30 -11.25 -23.48
N SER A 248 -2.37 -10.60 -23.00
CA SER A 248 -3.68 -11.25 -22.83
C SER A 248 -4.29 -11.67 -24.16
N ALA A 249 -4.08 -10.91 -25.24
CA ALA A 249 -4.54 -11.27 -26.57
C ALA A 249 -3.79 -12.51 -27.09
N ASP A 250 -2.45 -12.50 -27.06
CA ASP A 250 -1.66 -13.65 -27.53
C ASP A 250 -1.93 -14.92 -26.73
N ALA A 251 -2.10 -14.79 -25.40
CA ALA A 251 -2.44 -15.92 -24.54
C ALA A 251 -3.83 -16.49 -24.84
N ALA A 252 -4.79 -15.65 -25.25
CA ALA A 252 -6.13 -16.09 -25.64
C ALA A 252 -6.14 -16.77 -27.03
N GLU A 253 -5.22 -16.39 -27.90
CA GLU A 253 -5.02 -16.99 -29.24
C GLU A 253 -4.08 -18.21 -29.22
N ASP A 254 -3.56 -18.58 -28.05
CA ASP A 254 -2.59 -19.66 -27.84
C ASP A 254 -1.27 -19.49 -28.62
N ASP A 255 -0.93 -18.25 -29.03
CA ASP A 255 0.31 -17.92 -29.71
C ASP A 255 1.45 -17.69 -28.69
N MET A 256 2.01 -18.80 -28.22
CA MET A 256 3.10 -18.78 -27.24
C MET A 256 4.40 -18.16 -27.78
N ALA A 257 4.60 -18.14 -29.10
CA ALA A 257 5.78 -17.54 -29.71
C ALA A 257 5.70 -16.00 -29.66
N ALA A 258 4.55 -15.44 -30.06
CA ALA A 258 4.28 -14.01 -29.93
C ALA A 258 4.31 -13.57 -28.46
N PHE A 259 3.68 -14.35 -27.58
CA PHE A 259 3.69 -14.10 -26.13
C PHE A 259 5.12 -14.02 -25.58
N SER A 260 5.95 -15.03 -25.88
CA SER A 260 7.34 -15.09 -25.42
C SER A 260 8.17 -13.92 -25.98
N SER A 261 7.99 -13.58 -27.25
CA SER A 261 8.69 -12.45 -27.88
C SER A 261 8.33 -11.11 -27.24
N LYS A 262 7.05 -10.90 -26.85
CA LYS A 262 6.62 -9.65 -26.19
C LYS A 262 7.12 -9.57 -24.76
N LEU A 263 7.17 -10.70 -24.06
CA LEU A 263 7.73 -10.76 -22.72
C LEU A 263 9.24 -10.47 -22.73
N ASP A 264 10.00 -11.09 -23.66
CA ASP A 264 11.42 -10.80 -23.88
C ASP A 264 11.64 -9.32 -24.22
N TRP A 265 10.82 -8.75 -25.11
CA TRP A 265 10.85 -7.32 -25.43
C TRP A 265 10.66 -6.46 -24.18
N GLY A 266 9.66 -6.76 -23.34
CA GLY A 266 9.39 -6.04 -22.10
C GLY A 266 10.56 -6.10 -21.11
N LEU A 267 11.13 -7.30 -20.92
CA LEU A 267 12.28 -7.51 -20.04
C LEU A 267 13.52 -6.76 -20.54
N ARG A 268 13.77 -6.75 -21.86
CA ARG A 268 14.88 -6.00 -22.46
C ARG A 268 14.74 -4.50 -22.25
N TRP A 269 13.55 -3.93 -22.46
CA TRP A 269 13.32 -2.50 -22.21
C TRP A 269 13.49 -2.14 -20.73
N VAL A 270 13.00 -3.00 -19.84
CA VAL A 270 13.25 -2.85 -18.41
C VAL A 270 14.73 -2.91 -18.08
N ALA A 271 15.51 -3.81 -18.69
CA ALA A 271 16.96 -3.85 -18.47
C ALA A 271 17.66 -2.60 -19.02
N ILE A 272 17.33 -2.19 -20.25
CA ILE A 272 17.92 -1.02 -20.93
C ILE A 272 17.67 0.27 -20.15
N LEU A 273 16.49 0.45 -19.56
CA LEU A 273 16.14 1.66 -18.81
C LEU A 273 16.43 1.53 -17.31
N GLY A 274 16.21 0.34 -16.76
CA GLY A 274 16.32 0.04 -15.34
C GLY A 274 17.75 -0.07 -14.85
N VAL A 275 18.68 -0.61 -15.65
CA VAL A 275 20.11 -0.66 -15.27
C VAL A 275 20.70 0.75 -15.12
N PRO A 276 20.58 1.66 -16.10
CA PRO A 276 21.05 3.04 -15.93
C PRO A 276 20.35 3.76 -14.78
N ALA A 277 19.05 3.56 -14.57
CA ALA A 277 18.33 4.15 -13.44
C ALA A 277 18.85 3.64 -12.09
N SER A 278 19.14 2.34 -11.97
CA SER A 278 19.70 1.73 -10.76
C SER A 278 21.09 2.29 -10.46
N VAL A 279 21.95 2.37 -11.48
CA VAL A 279 23.30 2.95 -11.35
C VAL A 279 23.22 4.43 -10.99
N ALA A 280 22.32 5.20 -11.62
CA ALA A 280 22.13 6.61 -11.32
C ALA A 280 21.69 6.81 -9.88
N LEU A 281 20.73 6.04 -9.37
CA LEU A 281 20.31 6.10 -7.97
C LEU A 281 21.42 5.70 -7.02
N LEU A 282 22.22 4.69 -7.36
CA LEU A 282 23.33 4.22 -6.52
C LEU A 282 24.43 5.29 -6.42
N VAL A 283 24.88 5.83 -7.57
CA VAL A 283 25.95 6.84 -7.63
C VAL A 283 25.51 8.18 -7.09
N LEU A 284 24.28 8.60 -7.38
CA LEU A 284 23.74 9.92 -6.99
C LEU A 284 22.94 9.87 -5.69
N ALA A 285 22.99 8.78 -4.93
CA ALA A 285 22.17 8.60 -3.74
C ALA A 285 22.30 9.77 -2.75
N GLU A 286 23.53 10.11 -2.37
CA GLU A 286 23.81 11.19 -1.42
C GLU A 286 23.47 12.58 -1.99
N PRO A 287 23.87 12.97 -3.22
CA PRO A 287 23.42 14.21 -3.84
C PRO A 287 21.90 14.34 -3.95
N LEU A 288 21.17 13.26 -4.24
CA LEU A 288 19.71 13.27 -4.34
C LEU A 288 19.07 13.51 -2.97
N ILE A 289 19.49 12.73 -1.96
CA ILE A 289 18.99 12.89 -0.59
C ILE A 289 19.32 14.29 -0.07
N THR A 290 20.54 14.77 -0.31
CA THR A 290 20.97 16.11 0.10
C THR A 290 20.09 17.18 -0.55
N THR A 291 19.97 17.17 -1.87
CA THR A 291 19.25 18.22 -2.61
C THR A 291 17.78 18.32 -2.22
N ILE A 292 17.14 17.16 -2.01
CA ILE A 292 15.70 17.06 -1.79
C ILE A 292 15.36 17.22 -0.30
N PHE A 293 16.10 16.55 0.59
CA PHE A 293 15.72 16.39 2.00
C PHE A 293 16.63 17.12 2.99
N TYR A 294 17.86 17.51 2.64
CA TYR A 294 18.78 18.18 3.59
C TYR A 294 18.36 19.63 3.86
N ARG A 295 17.39 19.80 4.77
CA ARG A 295 16.85 21.07 5.25
C ARG A 295 16.37 20.93 6.70
N GLY A 296 16.43 22.03 7.46
CA GLY A 296 15.86 22.09 8.80
C GLY A 296 16.50 21.12 9.78
N ALA A 297 15.73 20.14 10.28
CA ALA A 297 16.14 19.19 11.30
C ALA A 297 17.00 18.01 10.78
N MET A 298 17.16 17.86 9.46
CA MET A 298 17.93 16.76 8.90
C MET A 298 19.44 17.01 9.06
N THR A 299 20.14 16.08 9.71
CA THR A 299 21.59 16.18 9.94
C THR A 299 22.38 15.56 8.79
N ALA A 300 23.68 15.85 8.70
CA ALA A 300 24.57 15.19 7.73
C ALA A 300 24.64 13.66 7.95
N LEU A 301 24.49 13.20 9.20
CA LEU A 301 24.38 11.78 9.51
C LEU A 301 23.10 11.18 8.90
N ASP A 302 21.96 11.88 9.00
CA ASP A 302 20.70 11.39 8.41
C ASP A 302 20.78 11.29 6.89
N VAL A 303 21.46 12.25 6.24
CA VAL A 303 21.71 12.22 4.79
C VAL A 303 22.53 10.99 4.42
N SER A 304 23.68 10.78 5.07
CA SER A 304 24.54 9.63 4.78
C SER A 304 23.84 8.30 5.04
N MET A 305 23.10 8.16 6.15
CA MET A 305 22.39 6.93 6.48
C MET A 305 21.23 6.63 5.53
N ALA A 306 20.49 7.65 5.09
CA ALA A 306 19.44 7.50 4.08
C ALA A 306 20.02 7.24 2.68
N ALA A 307 21.17 7.81 2.35
CA ALA A 307 21.88 7.53 1.10
C ALA A 307 22.34 6.08 1.01
N LEU A 308 22.90 5.52 2.10
CA LEU A 308 23.28 4.11 2.16
C LEU A 308 22.06 3.18 2.00
N ALA A 309 20.92 3.53 2.60
CA ALA A 309 19.67 2.81 2.38
C ALA A 309 19.20 2.88 0.92
N LEU A 310 19.33 4.04 0.28
CA LEU A 310 18.98 4.23 -1.13
C LEU A 310 19.90 3.43 -2.05
N GLN A 311 21.20 3.37 -1.78
CA GLN A 311 22.14 2.53 -2.53
C GLN A 311 21.77 1.05 -2.42
N ALA A 312 21.44 0.59 -1.22
CA ALA A 312 20.98 -0.77 -0.98
C ALA A 312 19.70 -1.07 -1.77
N TYR A 313 18.71 -0.19 -1.72
CA TYR A 313 17.47 -0.31 -2.49
C TYR A 313 17.69 -0.25 -4.01
N ALA A 314 18.57 0.63 -4.48
CA ALA A 314 18.91 0.78 -5.89
C ALA A 314 19.48 -0.51 -6.49
N ALA A 315 20.22 -1.29 -5.70
CA ALA A 315 20.70 -2.60 -6.13
C ALA A 315 19.55 -3.56 -6.51
N GLY A 316 18.39 -3.47 -5.84
CA GLY A 316 17.21 -4.30 -6.09
C GLY A 316 16.20 -3.72 -7.08
N LEU A 317 16.41 -2.49 -7.56
CA LEU A 317 15.45 -1.80 -8.44
C LEU A 317 15.12 -2.63 -9.68
N LEU A 318 16.14 -3.23 -10.30
CA LEU A 318 15.96 -4.04 -11.50
C LEU A 318 15.10 -5.28 -11.23
N GLY A 319 15.34 -5.99 -10.11
CA GLY A 319 14.50 -7.11 -9.68
C GLY A 319 13.04 -6.70 -9.47
N HIS A 320 12.81 -5.57 -8.80
CA HIS A 320 11.46 -5.02 -8.64
C HIS A 320 10.78 -4.70 -9.98
N MET A 321 11.52 -4.16 -10.95
CA MET A 321 10.97 -3.89 -12.28
C MET A 321 10.66 -5.17 -13.05
N PHE A 322 11.51 -6.20 -12.97
CA PHE A 322 11.24 -7.49 -13.62
C PHE A 322 9.97 -8.15 -13.10
N VAL A 323 9.76 -8.15 -11.78
CA VAL A 323 8.50 -8.65 -11.18
C VAL A 323 7.27 -7.94 -11.77
N LYS A 324 7.36 -6.63 -12.04
CA LYS A 324 6.24 -5.87 -12.65
C LYS A 324 5.93 -6.27 -14.08
N ILE A 325 6.89 -6.79 -14.84
CA ILE A 325 6.69 -7.29 -16.21
C ILE A 325 6.25 -8.76 -16.20
N LEU A 326 6.86 -9.59 -15.36
CA LEU A 326 6.58 -11.02 -15.29
C LEU A 326 5.20 -11.34 -14.72
N ALA A 327 4.75 -10.62 -13.70
CA ALA A 327 3.45 -10.87 -13.06
C ALA A 327 2.25 -10.76 -14.04
N PRO A 328 2.14 -9.70 -14.88
CA PRO A 328 1.17 -9.65 -15.97
C PRO A 328 1.19 -10.87 -16.90
N GLY A 329 2.35 -11.46 -17.17
CA GLY A 329 2.46 -12.65 -18.02
C GLY A 329 1.75 -13.87 -17.43
N PHE A 330 1.88 -14.10 -16.13
CA PHE A 330 1.13 -15.15 -15.43
C PHE A 330 -0.37 -14.85 -15.40
N PHE A 331 -0.75 -13.59 -15.16
CA PHE A 331 -2.16 -13.17 -15.15
C PHE A 331 -2.84 -13.31 -16.51
N ALA A 332 -2.15 -12.99 -17.59
CA ALA A 332 -2.63 -13.17 -18.96
C ALA A 332 -2.96 -14.65 -19.26
N ARG A 333 -2.20 -15.58 -18.67
CA ARG A 333 -2.41 -17.03 -18.78
C ARG A 333 -3.38 -17.60 -17.74
N GLN A 334 -4.03 -16.74 -16.96
CA GLN A 334 -4.93 -17.11 -15.85
C GLN A 334 -4.24 -17.97 -14.76
N ASP A 335 -2.91 -17.96 -14.70
CA ASP A 335 -2.16 -18.63 -13.64
C ASP A 335 -1.96 -17.67 -12.46
N MET A 336 -2.80 -17.83 -11.45
CA MET A 336 -2.70 -17.09 -10.20
C MET A 336 -1.94 -17.84 -9.10
N LYS A 337 -1.56 -19.11 -9.32
CA LYS A 337 -0.92 -19.93 -8.29
C LYS A 337 0.59 -19.71 -8.29
N SER A 338 1.22 -19.78 -9.46
CA SER A 338 2.67 -19.65 -9.58
C SER A 338 3.22 -18.33 -9.01
N PRO A 339 2.62 -17.15 -9.29
CA PRO A 339 3.07 -15.89 -8.70
C PRO A 339 2.94 -15.84 -7.17
N VAL A 340 1.95 -16.52 -6.61
CA VAL A 340 1.75 -16.58 -5.15
C VAL A 340 2.81 -17.48 -4.51
N GLU A 341 3.08 -18.64 -5.09
CA GLU A 341 4.12 -19.56 -4.60
C GLU A 341 5.51 -18.91 -4.64
N ILE A 342 5.87 -18.29 -5.76
CA ILE A 342 7.13 -17.53 -5.91
C ILE A 342 7.16 -16.35 -4.91
N GLY A 343 6.05 -15.65 -4.75
CA GLY A 343 5.93 -14.57 -3.77
C GLY A 343 6.14 -15.02 -2.32
N ILE A 344 5.67 -16.22 -1.96
CA ILE A 344 5.91 -16.82 -0.63
C ILE A 344 7.39 -17.20 -0.48
N VAL A 345 8.02 -17.77 -1.51
CA VAL A 345 9.46 -18.09 -1.47
C VAL A 345 10.28 -16.80 -1.30
N ALA A 346 9.95 -15.74 -2.03
CA ALA A 346 10.59 -14.44 -1.90
C ALA A 346 10.38 -13.81 -0.52
N LEU A 347 9.17 -13.93 0.04
CA LEU A 347 8.83 -13.49 1.40
C LEU A 347 9.69 -14.21 2.46
N VAL A 348 9.72 -15.54 2.42
CA VAL A 348 10.48 -16.34 3.38
C VAL A 348 11.97 -16.05 3.24
N SER A 349 12.47 -15.95 2.01
CA SER A 349 13.86 -15.58 1.74
C SER A 349 14.18 -14.18 2.27
N ASN A 350 13.28 -13.21 2.08
CA ASN A 350 13.41 -11.87 2.62
C ASN A 350 13.50 -11.88 4.15
N MET A 351 12.64 -12.64 4.82
CA MET A 351 12.65 -12.78 6.28
C MET A 351 13.97 -13.38 6.79
N ILE A 352 14.47 -14.42 6.12
CA ILE A 352 15.75 -15.06 6.47
C ILE A 352 16.90 -14.06 6.27
N LEU A 353 16.94 -13.38 5.13
CA LEU A 353 17.97 -12.38 4.83
C LEU A 353 17.91 -11.19 5.79
N ASN A 354 16.71 -10.73 6.16
CA ASN A 354 16.51 -9.68 7.16
C ASN A 354 17.12 -10.11 8.50
N ALA A 355 16.79 -11.31 8.99
CA ALA A 355 17.31 -11.82 10.27
C ALA A 355 18.84 -11.97 10.26
N LEU A 356 19.43 -12.36 9.12
CA LEU A 356 20.87 -12.50 8.97
C LEU A 356 21.57 -11.14 8.85
N LEU A 357 21.07 -10.23 8.00
CA LEU A 357 21.75 -8.98 7.64
C LEU A 357 21.53 -7.86 8.66
N ILE A 358 20.41 -7.86 9.40
CA ILE A 358 20.10 -6.80 10.36
C ILE A 358 21.16 -6.69 11.47
N VAL A 359 21.75 -7.81 11.88
CA VAL A 359 22.76 -7.87 12.95
C VAL A 359 24.06 -7.16 12.54
N TRP A 360 24.45 -7.25 11.26
CA TRP A 360 25.74 -6.72 10.78
C TRP A 360 25.62 -5.37 10.08
N LEU A 361 24.51 -5.13 9.38
CA LEU A 361 24.32 -3.98 8.50
C LEU A 361 23.17 -3.05 8.93
N GLY A 362 22.49 -3.35 10.04
CA GLY A 362 21.39 -2.53 10.56
C GLY A 362 20.30 -2.29 9.51
N HIS A 363 19.95 -1.02 9.28
CA HIS A 363 18.89 -0.64 8.33
C HIS A 363 19.29 -0.90 6.88
N ILE A 364 20.57 -0.81 6.53
CA ILE A 364 21.08 -1.14 5.20
C ILE A 364 20.84 -2.63 4.90
N GLY A 365 20.98 -3.48 5.93
CA GLY A 365 20.68 -4.90 5.86
C GLY A 365 19.23 -5.18 5.44
N LEU A 366 18.27 -4.44 6.02
CA LEU A 366 16.85 -4.55 5.66
C LEU A 366 16.59 -4.15 4.19
N ALA A 367 17.21 -3.06 3.74
CA ALA A 367 17.11 -2.61 2.35
C ALA A 367 17.75 -3.59 1.36
N LEU A 368 18.89 -4.20 1.70
CA LEU A 368 19.55 -5.22 0.88
C LEU A 368 18.75 -6.53 0.85
N ALA A 369 18.19 -6.96 1.98
CA ALA A 369 17.33 -8.14 2.03
C ALA A 369 16.09 -7.95 1.15
N THR A 370 15.50 -6.76 1.15
CA THR A 370 14.38 -6.39 0.24
C THR A 370 14.81 -6.44 -1.22
N SER A 371 16.01 -5.95 -1.51
CA SER A 371 16.56 -5.93 -2.86
C SER A 371 16.89 -7.33 -3.40
N ALA A 372 17.48 -8.17 -2.58
CA ALA A 372 17.79 -9.55 -2.93
C ALA A 372 16.51 -10.38 -3.11
N SER A 373 15.51 -10.21 -2.23
CA SER A 373 14.24 -10.91 -2.38
C SER A 373 13.48 -10.48 -3.63
N ALA A 374 13.65 -9.25 -4.11
CA ALA A 374 13.10 -8.80 -5.38
C ALA A 374 13.66 -9.59 -6.58
N PHE A 375 14.95 -9.93 -6.58
CA PHE A 375 15.53 -10.80 -7.60
C PHE A 375 15.07 -12.25 -7.46
N ILE A 376 14.96 -12.77 -6.24
CA ILE A 376 14.42 -14.12 -5.99
C ILE A 376 12.97 -14.21 -6.49
N ASN A 377 12.19 -13.13 -6.36
CA ASN A 377 10.82 -13.07 -6.86
C ASN A 377 10.75 -12.98 -8.40
N ALA A 378 11.79 -12.43 -9.03
CA ALA A 378 11.86 -12.29 -10.48
C ALA A 378 12.39 -13.55 -11.18
N PHE A 379 13.15 -14.39 -10.47
CA PHE A 379 13.70 -15.65 -10.95
C PHE A 379 12.67 -16.78 -10.81
#